data_AF-A0A9D0IBW3-F1
#
_entry.id   AF-A0A9D0IBW3-F1
#
_cell.length_a   1.000
_cell.length_b   1.000
_cell.length_c   1.000
_cell.angle_alpha   90.00
_cell.angle_beta   90.00
_cell.angle_gamma   90.00
#
_symmetry.space_group_name_H-M   'P 1'
#
loop_
_entity.id
_entity.type
_entity.pdbx_description
1 polymer ?
#
loop_
_entity_poly.entity_id
_entity_poly.type
_entity_poly.pdbx_seq_one_letter_code
_entity_poly.pdbx_strand_id
1 'polypeptide(L)'
;MTIRQLLETLTVLIPLPPFLAFVLIVLFFNRWKRLSHSIAIGAIALSFLMAQTVFWTVVGWGGEALYEHPIAVSVPWLPSGEHVLSMGVMVD
;
A
#
# COMPACT_ATOMS: atom_id res chain seq x y z
N MET A 1 15.75 -4.09 -10.41
CA MET A 1 14.37 -4.27 -9.96
C MET A 1 13.48 -4.35 -11.19
N THR A 2 12.69 -5.42 -11.35
CA THR A 2 11.76 -5.57 -12.47
C THR A 2 10.49 -4.73 -12.25
N ILE A 3 9.71 -4.46 -13.31
CA ILE A 3 8.45 -3.70 -13.18
C ILE A 3 7.47 -4.42 -12.24
N ARG A 4 7.38 -5.75 -12.32
CA ARG A 4 6.54 -6.54 -11.40
C ARG A 4 6.93 -6.35 -9.93
N GLN A 5 8.23 -6.49 -9.61
CA GLN A 5 8.72 -6.25 -8.24
C GLN A 5 8.44 -4.82 -7.77
N LEU A 6 8.48 -3.83 -8.67
CA LEU A 6 8.09 -2.45 -8.37
C LEU A 6 6.61 -2.34 -8.00
N LEU A 7 5.72 -2.98 -8.77
CA LEU A 7 4.28 -2.96 -8.47
C LEU A 7 3.96 -3.66 -7.15
N GLU A 8 4.57 -4.80 -6.87
CA GLU A 8 4.44 -5.52 -5.58
C GLU A 8 4.89 -4.63 -4.42
N THR A 9 6.05 -3.99 -4.55
CA THR A 9 6.59 -3.08 -3.53
C THR A 9 5.67 -1.88 -3.30
N LEU A 10 5.23 -1.22 -4.38
CA LEU A 10 4.31 -0.08 -4.28
C LEU A 10 3.01 -0.49 -3.60
N THR A 11 2.45 -1.66 -3.96
CA THR A 11 1.20 -2.17 -3.40
C THR A 11 1.29 -2.35 -1.89
N VAL A 12 2.39 -2.92 -1.39
CA VAL A 12 2.64 -3.05 0.05
C VAL A 12 2.81 -1.69 0.73
N LEU A 13 3.37 -0.70 0.03
CA LEU A 13 3.64 0.63 0.56
C LEU A 13 2.43 1.58 0.55
N ILE A 14 1.40 1.35 -0.27
CA ILE A 14 0.19 2.20 -0.33
C ILE A 14 -0.41 2.51 1.07
N PRO A 15 -0.61 1.55 1.99
CA PRO A 15 -1.17 1.85 3.31
C PRO A 15 -0.18 2.55 4.26
N LEU A 16 1.12 2.59 3.94
CA LEU A 16 2.15 3.09 4.85
C LEU A 16 2.05 4.60 5.11
N PRO A 17 1.92 5.50 4.11
CA PRO A 17 1.80 6.93 4.40
C PRO A 17 0.63 7.32 5.33
N PRO A 18 -0.62 6.87 5.15
CA PRO A 18 -1.72 7.26 6.03
C PRO A 18 -1.52 6.69 7.44
N PHE A 19 -0.96 5.49 7.55
CA PHE A 19 -0.59 4.93 8.84
C PHE A 19 0.48 5.77 9.56
N LEU A 20 1.55 6.16 8.84
CA LEU A 20 2.57 7.06 9.38
C LEU A 20 1.99 8.43 9.75
N ALA A 21 1.09 8.99 8.94
CA ALA A 21 0.40 10.22 9.26
C ALA A 21 -0.40 10.10 10.56
N PHE A 22 -1.15 9.01 10.73
CA PHE A 22 -1.87 8.74 11.97
C PHE A 22 -0.93 8.70 13.18
N VAL A 23 0.16 7.91 13.10
CA VAL A 23 1.16 7.80 14.18
C VAL A 23 1.78 9.17 14.51
N LEU A 24 2.22 9.91 13.50
CA LEU A 24 2.85 11.21 13.68
C LEU A 24 1.89 12.25 14.28
N ILE A 25 0.65 12.29 13.80
CA ILE A 25 -0.37 13.22 14.28
C ILE A 25 -0.70 12.91 15.74
N VAL A 26 -0.97 11.65 16.08
CA VAL A 26 -1.35 11.27 17.44
C VAL A 26 -0.23 11.56 18.43
N LEU A 27 1.01 11.16 18.11
CA LEU A 27 2.15 11.24 19.03
C LEU A 27 2.75 12.64 19.13
N PHE A 28 2.83 13.40 18.04
CA PHE A 28 3.63 14.63 18.00
C PHE A 28 2.83 15.88 17.61
N PHE A 29 1.89 15.77 16.67
CA PHE A 29 1.29 16.95 16.04
C PHE A 29 -0.17 17.26 16.45
N ASN A 30 -0.75 16.51 17.39
CA ASN A 30 -2.19 16.55 17.73
C ASN A 30 -2.73 17.94 18.15
N ARG A 31 -1.88 18.82 18.69
CA ARG A 31 -2.24 20.19 19.12
C ARG A 31 -2.27 21.18 17.95
N TRP A 32 -1.51 20.94 16.89
CA TRP A 32 -1.41 21.85 15.74
C TRP A 32 -2.35 21.41 14.62
N LYS A 33 -3.58 21.94 14.63
CA LYS A 33 -4.64 21.54 13.69
C LYS A 33 -4.26 21.75 12.23
N ARG A 34 -3.60 22.87 11.91
CA ARG A 34 -3.15 23.17 10.55
C ARG A 34 -2.13 22.16 10.04
N LEU A 35 -1.12 21.87 10.87
CA LEU A 35 -0.08 20.90 10.53
C LEU A 35 -0.64 19.49 10.42
N SER A 36 -1.53 19.09 11.34
CA SER A 36 -2.17 17.77 11.34
C SER A 36 -2.93 17.49 10.05
N HIS A 37 -3.80 18.42 9.61
CA HIS A 37 -4.56 18.19 8.38
C HIS A 37 -3.67 18.20 7.15
N SER A 38 -2.62 19.04 7.12
CA SER A 38 -1.66 19.07 6.01
C SER A 38 -0.89 17.76 5.90
N ILE A 39 -0.45 17.17 7.03
CA ILE A 39 0.20 15.85 7.05
C ILE A 39 -0.76 14.77 6.54
N ALA A 40 -2.00 14.76 7.03
CA ALA A 40 -3.00 13.78 6.61
C ALA A 40 -3.29 13.86 5.10
N ILE A 41 -3.53 15.07 4.57
CA ILE A 41 -3.77 15.28 3.14
C ILE A 41 -2.54 14.87 2.31
N GLY A 42 -1.34 15.28 2.73
CA GLY A 42 -0.11 14.93 2.02
C GLY A 42 0.13 13.42 1.96
N ALA A 43 -0.12 12.71 3.06
CA ALA A 43 0.02 11.26 3.13
C ALA A 43 -1.01 10.53 2.26
N ILE A 44 -2.26 10.98 2.28
CA ILE A 44 -3.30 10.41 1.40
C ILE A 44 -2.98 10.69 -0.06
N ALA A 45 -2.53 11.91 -0.41
CA ALA A 45 -2.12 12.26 -1.76
C ALA A 45 -0.96 11.39 -2.24
N LEU A 46 0.06 11.14 -1.39
CA LEU A 46 1.17 10.26 -1.72
C LEU A 46 0.70 8.81 -1.97
N SER A 47 -0.21 8.31 -1.14
CA SER A 47 -0.79 6.97 -1.30
C SER A 47 -1.61 6.86 -2.58
N PHE A 48 -2.37 7.90 -2.89
CA PHE A 48 -3.12 8.01 -4.12
C PHE A 48 -2.19 7.96 -5.34
N LEU A 49 -1.08 8.71 -5.35
CA LEU A 49 -0.12 8.67 -6.45
C LEU A 49 0.51 7.28 -6.66
N MET A 50 0.82 6.57 -5.56
CA MET A 50 1.30 5.19 -5.65
C MET A 50 0.23 4.26 -6.24
N ALA A 51 -1.02 4.37 -5.79
CA ALA A 51 -2.15 3.61 -6.34
C ALA A 51 -2.41 3.92 -7.82
N GLN A 52 -2.36 5.19 -8.22
CA GLN A 52 -2.48 5.60 -9.62
C GLN A 52 -1.37 4.99 -10.49
N THR A 53 -0.14 4.94 -9.98
CA THR A 53 0.99 4.31 -10.69
C THR A 53 0.72 2.82 -10.94
N VAL A 54 0.23 2.10 -9.93
CA VAL A 54 -0.14 0.69 -10.08
C VAL A 54 -1.28 0.53 -11.08
N PHE A 55 -2.35 1.31 -10.93
CA PHE A 55 -3.54 1.27 -11.79
C PHE A 55 -3.21 1.52 -13.25
N TRP A 56 -2.54 2.63 -13.58
CA TRP A 56 -2.25 2.97 -14.98
C TRP A 56 -1.25 2.01 -15.62
N THR A 57 -0.34 1.43 -14.84
CA THR A 57 0.58 0.39 -15.36
C THR A 57 -0.19 -0.86 -15.79
N VAL A 58 -1.11 -1.33 -14.94
CA VAL A 58 -1.97 -2.48 -15.24
C VAL A 58 -2.88 -2.21 -16.42
N VAL A 59 -3.52 -1.04 -16.46
CA VAL A 59 -4.38 -0.65 -17.59
C VAL A 59 -3.57 -0.64 -18.89
N GLY A 60 -2.32 -0.15 -18.86
CA GLY A 60 -1.41 -0.20 -20.00
C GLY A 60 -1.03 -1.61 -20.46
N TRP A 61 -1.18 -2.63 -19.60
CA TRP A 61 -0.97 -4.04 -19.95
C TRP A 61 -2.21 -4.73 -20.53
N GLY A 62 -3.32 -3.99 -20.73
CA GLY A 62 -4.56 -4.53 -21.31
C GLY A 62 -5.61 -4.96 -20.28
N GLY A 63 -5.40 -4.73 -18.98
CA GLY A 63 -6.38 -4.96 -17.91
C GLY A 63 -6.66 -6.42 -17.56
N GLU A 64 -6.74 -7.31 -18.56
CA GLU A 64 -6.96 -8.76 -18.36
C GLU A 64 -5.80 -9.44 -17.60
N ALA A 65 -4.63 -8.79 -17.58
CA ALA A 65 -3.43 -9.26 -16.89
C ALA A 65 -3.60 -9.42 -15.36
N LEU A 66 -4.54 -8.73 -14.70
CA LEU A 66 -4.78 -8.91 -13.25
C LEU A 66 -5.52 -10.21 -12.93
N TYR A 67 -6.41 -10.65 -13.82
CA TYR A 67 -7.15 -11.89 -13.61
C TYR A 67 -6.24 -13.12 -13.74
N GLU A 68 -5.36 -13.12 -14.75
CA GLU A 68 -4.42 -14.23 -14.96
C GLU A 68 -3.19 -14.14 -14.03
N HIS A 69 -2.74 -12.93 -13.71
CA HIS A 69 -1.51 -12.68 -12.96
C HIS A 69 -1.66 -11.56 -11.94
N PRO A 70 -2.43 -11.78 -10.85
CA PRO A 70 -2.67 -10.77 -9.83
C PRO A 70 -1.38 -10.28 -9.19
N ILE A 71 -1.41 -9.03 -8.72
CA ILE A 71 -0.32 -8.47 -7.92
C ILE A 71 -0.62 -8.85 -6.48
N ALA A 72 -0.04 -9.96 -6.03
CA ALA A 72 -0.24 -10.49 -4.70
C ALA A 72 1.10 -10.67 -3.98
N VAL A 73 1.19 -10.17 -2.76
CA VAL A 73 2.32 -10.38 -1.86
C VAL A 73 1.79 -11.03 -0.60
N SER A 74 2.35 -12.18 -0.24
CA SER A 74 1.96 -12.94 0.95
C SER A 74 3.18 -13.24 1.81
N VAL A 75 3.05 -13.01 3.11
CA VAL A 75 4.08 -13.22 4.13
C VAL A 75 3.55 -14.21 5.15
N PRO A 76 4.29 -15.30 5.46
CA PRO A 76 3.91 -16.23 6.51
C PRO A 76 3.98 -15.53 7.88
N TRP A 77 2.83 -15.13 8.41
CA TRP A 77 2.77 -14.23 9.57
C TRP A 77 2.75 -14.99 10.89
N LEU A 78 1.90 -16.02 10.99
CA LEU A 78 1.69 -16.74 12.25
C LEU A 78 1.66 -18.25 12.01
N PRO A 79 2.68 -18.99 12.46
CA PRO A 79 2.65 -20.46 12.48
C PRO A 79 1.63 -20.96 13.51
N SER A 80 0.75 -21.88 13.12
CA SER A 80 -0.26 -22.54 13.97
C SER A 80 -0.23 -24.06 13.76
N GLY A 81 0.75 -24.74 14.37
CA GLY A 81 0.93 -26.18 14.24
C GLY A 81 1.29 -26.57 12.80
N GLU A 82 0.46 -27.40 12.16
CA GLU A 82 0.64 -27.87 10.78
C GLU A 82 0.30 -26.81 9.71
N HIS A 83 -0.21 -25.64 10.12
CA HIS A 83 -0.61 -24.58 9.20
C HIS A 83 0.13 -23.28 9.51
N VAL A 84 0.24 -22.43 8.48
CA VAL A 84 0.76 -21.07 8.62
C VAL A 84 -0.32 -20.11 8.14
N LEU A 85 -0.72 -19.20 9.01
CA LEU A 85 -1.57 -18.08 8.63
C LEU A 85 -0.71 -17.04 7.93
N SER A 86 -0.95 -16.86 6.64
CA SER A 86 -0.26 -15.89 5.80
C SER A 86 -1.06 -14.59 5.71
N MET A 87 -0.36 -13.46 5.84
CA MET A 87 -0.91 -12.12 5.70
C MET A 87 -0.30 -11.44 4.49
N GLY A 88 -1.05 -10.56 3.84
CA GLY A 88 -0.59 -10.00 2.58
C GLY A 88 -1.46 -8.89 2.03
N VAL A 89 -1.10 -8.47 0.82
CA VAL A 89 -1.87 -7.56 0.00
C VAL A 89 -2.08 -8.21 -1.35
N MET A 90 -3.26 -8.02 -1.92
CA MET A 90 -3.60 -8.43 -3.27
C MET A 90 -4.37 -7.30 -3.93
N VAL A 91 -4.05 -7.05 -5.20
CA VAL A 91 -4.78 -6.14 -6.08
C VAL A 91 -5.38 -6.99 -7.19
N ASP A 92 -6.68 -6.86 -7.38
CA ASP A 92 -7.51 -7.54 -8.38
C ASP A 92 -8.22 -6.55 -9.33
#